data_AF-A0A8T0RXV0-F1
#
_entry.id   AF-A0A8T0RXV0-F1
#
_cell.length_a   1.000
_cell.length_b   1.000
_cell.length_c   1.000
_cell.angle_alpha   90.00
_cell.angle_beta   90.00
_cell.angle_gamma   90.00
#
_symmetry.space_group_name_H-M   'P 1'
#
loop_
_entity.id
_entity.type
_entity.pdbx_description
1 polymer ?
#
loop_
_entity_poly.entity_id
_entity_poly.type
_entity_poly.pdbx_seq_one_letter_code
_entity_poly.pdbx_strand_id
1 'polypeptide(L)'
;MNQNHSAEIKRLQEAKNKAMKELRDANEKLEKKLKDADSQMVDSMKRIKDLSAELQDFKEASKLLIDLVDPVVVEATEERSLLSRLQEATQKLSTYVLSTVKSYVSTALGLVKAWHVDTDLAPLSSELPLDCSDEQFGQLMKDVQPVAKKIVDTVEQQG
;
A
#
# COMPACT_ATOMS: atom_id res chain seq x y z
N MET A 1 27.68 56.20 -59.25
CA MET A 1 26.42 55.81 -58.55
C MET A 1 26.01 54.36 -58.79
N ASN A 2 26.40 53.69 -59.89
CA ASN A 2 25.94 52.33 -60.23
C ASN A 2 26.62 51.18 -59.43
N GLN A 3 27.89 51.35 -59.04
CA GLN A 3 28.67 50.29 -58.37
C GLN A 3 28.24 50.06 -56.90
N ASN A 4 27.73 51.09 -56.23
CA ASN A 4 27.26 51.00 -54.83
C ASN A 4 25.96 50.19 -54.72
N HIS A 5 25.01 50.41 -55.64
CA HIS A 5 23.75 49.67 -55.69
C HIS A 5 23.95 48.17 -55.94
N SER A 6 24.91 47.80 -56.80
CA SER A 6 25.24 46.40 -57.06
C SER A 6 25.80 45.68 -55.82
N ALA A 7 26.65 46.35 -55.03
CA ALA A 7 27.19 45.80 -53.80
C ALA A 7 26.11 45.62 -52.72
N GLU A 8 25.16 46.55 -52.63
CA GLU A 8 24.04 46.48 -51.69
C GLU A 8 23.09 45.31 -51.99
N ILE A 9 22.74 45.13 -53.28
CA ILE A 9 21.93 43.98 -53.73
C ILE A 9 22.59 42.65 -53.35
N LYS A 10 23.91 42.54 -53.58
CA LYS A 10 24.66 41.32 -53.23
C LYS A 10 24.61 41.03 -51.73
N ARG A 11 24.82 42.05 -50.88
CA ARG A 11 24.73 41.91 -49.41
C ARG A 11 23.34 41.46 -48.96
N LEU A 12 22.29 42.07 -49.52
CA LEU A 12 20.90 41.69 -49.21
C LEU A 12 20.61 40.23 -49.61
N GLN A 13 21.16 39.78 -50.74
CA GLN A 13 20.98 38.41 -51.19
C GLN A 13 21.71 37.39 -50.31
N GLU A 14 22.93 37.71 -49.88
CA GLU A 14 23.69 36.91 -48.91
C GLU A 14 22.97 36.84 -47.54
N ALA A 15 22.47 37.98 -47.04
CA ALA A 15 21.71 38.04 -45.80
C ALA A 15 20.41 37.22 -45.88
N LYS A 16 19.67 37.33 -47.00
CA LYS A 16 18.46 36.52 -47.25
C LYS A 16 18.78 35.02 -47.24
N ASN A 17 19.84 34.61 -47.92
CA ASN A 17 20.25 33.21 -47.98
C ASN A 17 20.66 32.67 -46.61
N LYS A 18 21.38 33.48 -45.83
CA LYS A 18 21.75 33.14 -44.45
C LYS A 18 20.51 32.96 -43.57
N ALA A 19 19.58 33.92 -43.59
CA ALA A 19 18.34 33.85 -42.83
C ALA A 19 17.47 32.65 -43.22
N MET A 20 17.42 32.33 -44.53
CA MET A 20 16.69 31.15 -45.02
C MET A 20 17.28 29.84 -44.50
N LYS A 21 18.61 29.74 -44.40
CA LYS A 21 19.27 28.57 -43.81
C LYS A 21 18.97 28.45 -42.32
N GLU A 22 19.10 29.53 -41.56
CA GLU A 22 18.79 29.55 -40.12
C GLU A 22 17.34 29.18 -39.84
N LEU A 23 16.40 29.65 -40.67
CA LEU A 23 14.99 29.28 -40.57
C LEU A 23 14.76 27.78 -40.82
N ARG A 24 15.45 27.19 -41.80
CA ARG A 24 15.39 25.74 -42.05
C ARG A 24 15.89 24.95 -40.85
N ASP A 25 17.09 25.27 -40.35
CA ASP A 25 17.71 24.57 -39.22
C ASP A 25 16.83 24.69 -37.95
N ALA A 26 16.21 25.86 -37.74
CA ALA A 26 15.27 26.08 -36.64
C ALA A 26 14.00 25.22 -36.77
N ASN A 27 13.42 25.11 -37.97
CA ASN A 27 12.25 24.28 -38.22
C ASN A 27 12.54 22.79 -37.99
N GLU A 28 13.67 22.28 -38.50
CA GLU A 28 14.07 20.88 -38.28
C GLU A 28 14.25 20.58 -36.78
N LYS A 29 14.84 21.51 -36.03
CA LYS A 29 14.99 21.40 -34.58
C LYS A 29 13.64 21.40 -33.85
N LEU A 30 12.70 22.25 -34.28
CA LEU A 30 11.35 22.30 -33.71
C LEU A 30 10.58 21.02 -34.01
N GLU A 31 10.65 20.51 -35.24
CA GLU A 31 9.99 19.26 -35.63
C GLU A 31 10.48 18.07 -34.80
N LYS A 32 11.80 17.96 -34.61
CA LYS A 32 12.37 16.93 -33.74
C LYS A 32 11.85 17.04 -32.30
N LYS A 33 11.87 18.25 -31.73
CA LYS A 33 11.37 18.49 -30.37
C LYS A 33 9.89 18.15 -30.22
N LEU A 34 9.08 18.46 -31.23
CA LEU A 34 7.66 18.14 -31.24
C LEU A 34 7.43 16.63 -31.22
N LYS A 35 8.15 15.90 -32.08
CA LYS A 35 8.09 14.43 -32.13
C LYS A 35 8.54 13.78 -30.81
N ASP A 36 9.61 14.29 -30.21
CA ASP A 36 10.10 13.79 -28.92
C ASP A 36 9.07 14.07 -27.80
N ALA A 37 8.42 15.23 -27.82
CA ALA A 37 7.37 15.59 -26.86
C ALA A 37 6.11 14.72 -27.03
N ASP A 38 5.67 14.48 -28.27
CA ASP A 38 4.54 13.59 -28.56
C ASP A 38 4.81 12.16 -28.06
N SER A 39 6.03 11.65 -28.29
CA SER A 39 6.44 10.33 -27.79
C SER A 39 6.36 10.27 -26.26
N GLN A 40 6.88 11.29 -25.56
CA GLN A 40 6.83 11.36 -24.10
C GLN A 40 5.39 11.46 -23.56
N MET A 41 4.52 12.16 -24.28
CA MET A 41 3.11 12.29 -23.91
C MET A 41 2.39 10.94 -24.02
N VAL A 42 2.62 10.19 -25.10
CA VAL A 42 2.05 8.84 -25.28
C VAL A 42 2.50 7.90 -24.17
N ASP A 43 3.80 7.91 -23.83
CA ASP A 43 4.33 7.08 -22.74
C ASP A 43 3.71 7.46 -21.39
N SER A 44 3.54 8.75 -21.14
CA SER A 44 2.93 9.26 -19.91
C SER A 44 1.45 8.89 -19.82
N MET A 45 0.71 9.00 -20.92
CA MET A 45 -0.70 8.59 -21.00
C MET A 45 -0.88 7.09 -20.73
N LYS A 46 0.02 6.26 -21.27
CA LYS A 46 0.02 4.82 -21.00
C LYS A 46 0.20 4.54 -19.51
N ARG A 47 1.21 5.16 -18.87
CA ARG A 47 1.46 5.01 -17.42
C ARG A 47 0.28 5.46 -16.58
N ILE A 48 -0.36 6.59 -16.92
CA ILE A 48 -1.55 7.09 -16.22
C ILE A 48 -2.69 6.07 -16.31
N LYS A 49 -2.90 5.47 -17.49
CA LYS A 49 -3.93 4.45 -17.68
C LYS A 49 -3.66 3.21 -16.83
N ASP A 50 -2.43 2.72 -16.83
CA ASP A 50 -2.04 1.53 -16.07
C ASP A 50 -2.20 1.77 -14.56
N LEU A 51 -1.70 2.91 -14.04
CA LEU A 51 -1.86 3.29 -12.63
C LEU A 51 -3.33 3.51 -12.24
N SER A 52 -4.15 4.05 -13.14
CA SER A 52 -5.58 4.23 -12.87
C SER A 52 -6.32 2.90 -12.74
N ALA A 53 -5.89 1.87 -13.47
CA ALA A 53 -6.46 0.52 -13.32
C ALA A 53 -6.05 -0.09 -11.97
N GLU A 54 -4.76 -0.04 -11.62
CA GLU A 54 -4.27 -0.54 -10.32
C GLU A 54 -4.95 0.15 -9.12
N LEU A 55 -5.18 1.47 -9.20
CA LEU A 55 -5.90 2.21 -8.16
C LEU A 55 -7.37 1.78 -8.03
N GLN A 56 -8.01 1.38 -9.13
CA GLN A 56 -9.37 0.88 -9.12
C GLN A 56 -9.43 -0.50 -8.44
N ASP A 57 -8.53 -1.41 -8.80
CA ASP A 57 -8.43 -2.73 -8.18
C ASP A 57 -8.16 -2.62 -6.66
N PHE A 58 -7.24 -1.74 -6.27
CA PHE A 58 -6.95 -1.46 -4.86
C PHE A 58 -8.17 -0.91 -4.11
N LYS A 59 -8.94 -0.02 -4.75
CA LYS A 59 -10.16 0.55 -4.18
C LYS A 59 -11.23 -0.52 -3.95
N GLU A 60 -11.38 -1.46 -4.87
CA GLU A 60 -12.33 -2.57 -4.73
C GLU A 60 -11.91 -3.53 -3.61
N ALA A 61 -10.64 -3.93 -3.57
CA ALA A 61 -10.11 -4.77 -2.49
C ALA A 61 -10.25 -4.10 -1.11
N SER A 62 -9.99 -2.79 -1.02
CA SER A 62 -10.14 -2.02 0.21
C SER A 62 -11.59 -2.00 0.72
N LYS A 63 -12.57 -1.90 -0.18
CA LYS A 63 -13.99 -1.94 0.20
C LYS A 63 -14.38 -3.29 0.82
N LEU A 64 -13.92 -4.40 0.24
CA LEU A 64 -14.19 -5.73 0.78
C LEU A 64 -13.68 -5.87 2.23
N LEU A 65 -12.47 -5.36 2.51
CA LEU A 65 -11.91 -5.36 3.86
C LEU A 65 -12.70 -4.47 4.81
N ILE A 66 -13.09 -3.27 4.36
CA ILE A 66 -13.89 -2.35 5.20
C ILE A 66 -15.24 -2.98 5.52
N ASP A 67 -15.93 -3.57 4.54
CA ASP A 67 -17.25 -4.15 4.73
C ASP A 67 -17.23 -5.38 5.65
N LEU A 68 -16.11 -6.11 5.72
CA LEU A 68 -15.92 -7.21 6.67
C LEU A 68 -15.84 -6.73 8.13
N VAL A 69 -15.24 -5.57 8.36
CA VAL A 69 -14.85 -5.09 9.70
C VAL A 69 -15.83 -4.06 10.24
N ASP A 70 -16.44 -3.29 9.34
CA ASP A 70 -17.31 -2.18 9.62
C ASP A 70 -18.41 -2.13 8.54
N PRO A 71 -19.31 -3.13 8.52
CA PRO A 71 -20.42 -3.14 7.60
C PRO A 71 -21.25 -1.88 7.84
N VAL A 72 -21.53 -1.13 6.78
CA VAL A 72 -22.30 0.13 6.88
C VAL A 72 -23.71 -0.20 7.36
N VAL A 73 -23.93 -0.10 8.67
CA VAL A 73 -25.26 -0.01 9.25
C VAL A 73 -25.76 1.38 8.87
N VAL A 74 -26.91 1.43 8.21
CA VAL A 74 -27.52 2.62 7.60
C VAL A 74 -27.89 3.64 8.69
N GLU A 75 -26.89 4.31 9.27
CA GLU A 75 -27.07 5.49 10.10
C GLU A 75 -26.09 6.55 9.64
N ALA A 76 -26.67 7.73 9.37
CA ALA A 76 -26.07 8.87 8.70
C ALA A 76 -24.76 9.30 9.37
N THR A 77 -23.66 8.74 8.88
CA THR A 77 -22.32 9.23 9.14
C THR A 77 -21.85 9.92 7.87
N GLU A 78 -21.38 11.15 8.04
CA GLU A 78 -20.73 11.98 7.02
C GLU A 78 -19.90 11.11 6.07
N GLU A 79 -19.98 11.35 4.75
CA GLU A 79 -19.25 10.59 3.73
C GLU A 79 -17.74 10.60 3.99
N ARG A 80 -17.25 9.68 4.84
CA ARG A 80 -15.83 9.53 5.13
C ARG A 80 -15.14 8.98 3.89
N SER A 81 -13.94 9.48 3.64
CA SER A 81 -13.12 8.97 2.54
C SER A 81 -12.79 7.48 2.75
N LEU A 82 -12.59 6.75 1.64
CA LEU A 82 -12.14 5.36 1.66
C LEU A 82 -10.89 5.17 2.54
N LEU A 83 -9.94 6.11 2.45
CA LEU A 83 -8.69 6.07 3.22
C LEU A 83 -8.96 6.10 4.73
N SER A 84 -9.83 7.01 5.19
CA SER A 84 -10.18 7.11 6.61
C SER A 84 -10.85 5.83 7.10
N ARG A 85 -11.80 5.29 6.33
CA ARG A 85 -12.47 4.02 6.66
C ARG A 85 -11.50 2.84 6.66
N LEU A 86 -10.54 2.79 5.74
CA LEU A 86 -9.53 1.73 5.70
C LEU A 86 -8.57 1.77 6.89
N GLN A 87 -8.15 2.97 7.30
CA GLN A 87 -7.34 3.16 8.51
C GLN A 87 -8.11 2.68 9.75
N GLU A 88 -9.38 3.05 9.87
CA GLU A 88 -10.24 2.63 10.98
C GLU A 88 -10.47 1.11 10.97
N ALA A 89 -10.77 0.51 9.81
CA ALA A 89 -10.92 -0.93 9.67
C ALA A 89 -9.65 -1.68 10.13
N THR A 90 -8.47 -1.17 9.79
CA THR A 90 -7.20 -1.76 10.23
C THR A 90 -7.03 -1.69 11.76
N GLN A 91 -7.43 -0.58 12.38
CA GLN A 91 -7.41 -0.42 13.85
C GLN A 91 -8.44 -1.33 14.54
N LYS A 92 -9.66 -1.43 13.99
CA LYS A 92 -10.71 -2.33 14.47
C LYS A 92 -10.27 -3.79 14.40
N LEU A 93 -9.64 -4.22 13.30
CA LEU A 93 -9.05 -5.55 13.18
C LEU A 93 -7.97 -5.81 14.23
N SER A 94 -7.05 -4.86 14.42
CA SER A 94 -5.99 -4.99 15.43
C SER A 94 -6.58 -5.15 16.83
N THR A 95 -7.59 -4.33 17.16
CA THR A 95 -8.30 -4.37 18.44
C THR A 95 -9.03 -5.71 18.62
N TYR A 96 -9.73 -6.17 17.56
CA TYR A 96 -10.40 -7.46 17.56
C TYR A 96 -9.42 -8.60 17.83
N VAL A 97 -8.32 -8.69 17.07
CA VAL A 97 -7.29 -9.72 17.26
C VAL A 97 -6.74 -9.71 18.69
N LEU A 98 -6.38 -8.52 19.22
CA LEU A 98 -5.87 -8.41 20.59
C LEU A 98 -6.90 -8.84 21.64
N SER A 99 -8.17 -8.46 21.45
CA SER A 99 -9.25 -8.86 22.34
C SER A 99 -9.49 -10.38 22.33
N THR A 100 -9.45 -10.99 21.14
CA THR A 100 -9.61 -12.44 20.94
C THR A 100 -8.45 -13.21 21.58
N VAL A 101 -7.21 -12.79 21.35
CA VAL A 101 -6.03 -13.38 22.02
C VAL A 101 -6.15 -13.28 23.54
N LYS A 102 -6.50 -12.09 24.06
CA LYS A 102 -6.71 -11.90 25.50
C LYS A 102 -7.80 -12.83 26.05
N SER A 103 -8.89 -13.02 25.32
CA SER A 103 -9.99 -13.93 25.70
C SER A 103 -9.50 -15.37 25.79
N TYR A 104 -8.85 -15.89 24.74
CA TYR A 104 -8.34 -17.26 24.75
C TYR A 104 -7.26 -17.49 25.82
N VAL A 105 -6.33 -16.56 26.00
CA VAL A 105 -5.31 -16.64 27.06
C VAL A 105 -5.98 -16.65 28.44
N SER A 106 -6.96 -15.77 28.68
CA SER A 106 -7.69 -15.74 29.96
C SER A 106 -8.44 -17.05 30.20
N THR A 107 -9.08 -17.61 29.18
CA THR A 107 -9.78 -18.91 29.27
C THR A 107 -8.80 -20.04 29.60
N ALA A 108 -7.66 -20.12 28.90
CA ALA A 108 -6.65 -21.13 29.18
C ALA A 108 -6.07 -21.03 30.59
N LEU A 109 -5.73 -19.81 31.03
CA LEU A 109 -5.23 -19.57 32.39
C LEU A 109 -6.28 -19.87 33.46
N GLY A 110 -7.55 -19.54 33.19
CA GLY A 110 -8.68 -19.87 34.06
C GLY A 110 -8.84 -21.38 34.24
N LEU A 111 -8.70 -22.14 33.16
CA LEU A 111 -8.70 -23.61 33.21
C LEU A 111 -7.53 -24.16 34.05
N VAL A 112 -6.32 -23.66 33.85
CA VAL A 112 -5.15 -24.02 34.67
C VAL A 112 -5.42 -23.77 36.15
N LYS A 113 -5.99 -22.60 36.48
CA LYS A 113 -6.30 -22.22 37.86
C LYS A 113 -7.42 -23.08 38.48
N ALA A 114 -8.37 -23.54 37.67
CA ALA A 114 -9.45 -24.42 38.11
C ALA A 114 -8.93 -25.82 38.51
N TRP A 115 -7.92 -26.35 37.80
CA TRP A 115 -7.31 -27.64 38.14
C TRP A 115 -6.20 -27.54 39.19
N HIS A 116 -5.51 -26.40 39.25
CA HIS A 116 -4.43 -26.15 40.20
C HIS A 116 -4.65 -24.82 40.94
N VAL A 117 -5.45 -24.91 42.01
CA VAL A 117 -5.92 -23.75 42.78
C VAL A 117 -4.76 -22.91 43.33
N ASP A 118 -3.67 -23.54 43.75
CA ASP A 118 -2.52 -22.87 44.38
C ASP A 118 -1.45 -22.38 43.39
N THR A 119 -1.61 -22.60 42.08
CA THR A 119 -0.60 -22.18 41.09
C THR A 119 -0.52 -20.66 40.99
N ASP A 120 0.64 -20.08 41.26
CA ASP A 120 0.91 -18.68 40.96
C ASP A 120 1.12 -18.49 39.45
N LEU A 121 0.30 -17.62 38.85
CA LEU A 121 0.36 -17.30 37.43
C LEU A 121 1.19 -16.03 37.15
N ALA A 122 1.61 -15.29 38.18
CA ALA A 122 2.40 -14.08 38.02
C ALA A 122 3.68 -14.27 37.18
N PRO A 123 4.42 -15.39 37.28
CA PRO A 123 5.60 -15.61 36.44
C PRO A 123 5.32 -15.60 34.93
N LEU A 124 4.10 -15.94 34.49
CA LEU A 124 3.72 -15.98 33.08
C LEU A 124 3.56 -14.59 32.44
N SER A 125 3.49 -13.54 33.25
CA SER A 125 3.46 -12.15 32.77
C SER A 125 4.83 -11.58 32.42
N SER A 126 5.90 -12.31 32.78
CA SER A 126 7.29 -11.96 32.48
C SER A 126 7.73 -12.60 31.15
N GLU A 127 8.90 -12.18 30.63
CA GLU A 127 9.50 -12.82 29.46
C GLU A 127 9.74 -14.32 29.70
N LEU A 128 9.87 -15.08 28.60
CA LEU A 128 10.18 -16.50 28.65
C LEU A 128 11.40 -16.77 29.56
N PRO A 129 11.42 -17.90 30.30
CA PRO A 129 12.57 -18.26 31.10
C PRO A 129 13.87 -18.19 30.28
N LEU A 130 14.89 -17.50 30.79
CA LEU A 130 16.18 -17.26 30.11
C LEU A 130 16.92 -18.55 29.69
N ASP A 131 16.52 -19.69 30.24
CA ASP A 131 17.07 -21.03 29.99
C ASP A 131 16.32 -21.83 28.92
N CYS A 132 15.25 -21.27 28.33
CA CYS A 132 14.50 -21.92 27.25
C CYS A 132 15.03 -21.48 25.88
N SER A 133 15.65 -22.40 25.12
CA SER A 133 16.02 -22.14 23.73
C SER A 133 14.79 -22.18 22.80
N ASP A 134 14.89 -21.57 21.62
CA ASP A 134 13.81 -21.60 20.61
C ASP A 134 13.42 -23.03 20.22
N GLU A 135 14.39 -23.97 20.16
CA GLU A 135 14.13 -25.38 19.86
C GLU A 135 13.36 -26.07 20.99
N GLN A 136 13.70 -25.77 22.25
CA GLN A 136 13.01 -26.33 23.42
C GLN A 136 11.58 -25.79 23.49
N PHE A 137 11.40 -24.48 23.29
CA PHE A 137 10.07 -23.87 23.21
C PHE A 137 9.26 -24.45 22.04
N GLY A 138 9.88 -24.64 20.88
CA GLY A 138 9.25 -25.26 19.72
C GLY A 138 8.78 -26.70 20.00
N GLN A 139 9.53 -27.48 20.78
CA GLN A 139 9.11 -28.81 21.20
C GLN A 139 7.95 -28.76 22.19
N LEU A 140 8.01 -27.88 23.19
CA LEU A 140 6.90 -27.65 24.13
C LEU A 140 5.61 -27.25 23.39
N MET A 141 5.73 -26.39 22.38
CA MET A 141 4.60 -25.99 21.53
C MET A 141 3.97 -27.17 20.78
N LYS A 142 4.77 -28.11 20.27
CA LYS A 142 4.25 -29.32 19.62
C LYS A 142 3.52 -30.23 20.60
N ASP A 143 4.02 -30.34 21.82
CA ASP A 143 3.44 -31.20 22.85
C ASP A 143 2.08 -30.65 23.34
N VAL A 144 1.95 -29.32 23.44
CA VAL A 144 0.70 -28.66 23.87
C VAL A 144 -0.30 -28.46 22.73
N GLN A 145 0.14 -28.42 21.47
CA GLN A 145 -0.73 -28.21 20.30
C GLN A 145 -1.99 -29.12 20.25
N PRO A 146 -1.91 -30.45 20.43
CA PRO A 146 -3.10 -31.30 20.39
C PRO A 146 -4.08 -31.00 21.54
N VAL A 147 -3.57 -30.60 22.71
CA VAL A 147 -4.39 -30.21 23.85
C VAL A 147 -5.07 -28.86 23.60
N ALA A 148 -4.31 -27.88 23.09
CA ALA A 148 -4.82 -26.57 22.73
C ALA A 148 -5.96 -26.67 21.70
N LYS A 149 -5.77 -27.50 20.67
CA LYS A 149 -6.83 -27.78 19.68
C LYS A 149 -8.11 -28.29 20.34
N LYS A 150 -8.00 -29.30 21.21
CA LYS A 150 -9.15 -29.87 21.90
C LYS A 150 -9.86 -28.86 22.81
N ILE A 151 -9.11 -27.98 23.47
CA ILE A 151 -9.68 -26.90 24.30
C ILE A 151 -10.46 -25.93 23.42
N VAL A 152 -9.89 -25.47 22.30
CA VAL A 152 -10.58 -24.57 21.36
C VAL A 152 -11.85 -25.22 20.82
N ASP A 153 -11.78 -26.47 20.35
CA ASP A 153 -12.95 -27.22 19.86
C ASP A 153 -14.07 -27.31 20.92
N THR A 154 -13.71 -27.44 22.20
CA THR A 154 -14.67 -27.52 23.32
C THR A 154 -15.29 -26.16 23.65
N VAL A 155 -14.48 -25.10 23.63
CA VAL A 155 -14.92 -23.72 23.90
C VAL A 155 -15.84 -23.23 22.78
N GLU A 156 -15.52 -23.53 21.52
CA GLU A 156 -16.35 -23.17 20.36
C GLU A 156 -17.71 -23.91 20.34
N GLN A 157 -17.83 -25.07 20.99
CA GLN A 157 -19.10 -25.80 21.12
C GLN A 157 -20.00 -25.29 22.25
N GLN A 158 -19.47 -24.44 23.14
CA GLN A 158 -20.19 -23.91 24.31
C GLN A 158 -20.62 -22.44 24.16
N GLY A 159 -20.10 -21.74 23.13
CA GLY A 159 -20.50 -20.38 22.74
C GLY A 159 -21.52 -20.38 21.61
#